data_AF-A0A1B9PNM0-F1
#
_entry.id   AF-A0A1B9PNM0-F1
#
_cell.length_a   1.000
_cell.length_b   1.000
_cell.length_c   1.000
_cell.angle_alpha   90.00
_cell.angle_beta   90.00
_cell.angle_gamma   90.00
#
_symmetry.space_group_name_H-M   'P 1'
#
loop_
_entity.id
_entity.type
_entity.pdbx_description
1 polymer ?
#
loop_
_entity_poly.entity_id
_entity_poly.type
_entity_poly.pdbx_seq_one_letter_code
_entity_poly.pdbx_strand_id
1 'polypeptide(L)'
;MTQHQFIRFSTNIDQYSLPANFTFPYFYVPHPLALLAMSELQHYLDTQQEWQYDFTAIGHMFGVLVVKNQQGDIGYLSSYAGNEFTNHKIDSDTPSLFVDAIVDHHYYQPYFAEKTQHINTLRQHISTLKSTPAFIALTEKLALKNAEAEQEITAFQQSMAKSKKERKQLRTEAESNPASPVNTTQLEALIHDLGNQSSREKRELKTLKDQWKALLAELTIQHNTMLTSIAQQENECEQLSENLDMEKLRACQFTNKLGSTKSLYDLFTAVDESSPISHSSEENAPKLLQAAFKMGLIPLALGEFWWGASPYEQIRQHKNVYPACQSKCFEILEHMLEGIELDDNSLKQTPSYEKDLEIVYEDEAIVIVNKPAEFLSVPGKFITDSVQTRIKARYPEATGPLIVHRLDMSTSGLLVLTLTAETNKQVQKQFIERTVEKRYTALLEGNIELNDGIINLPLTGDLEDRPRQMVDHKQGRKAETTFQVIERNNNQTKVYLYPKTGRTHQLRVHCAHQAGLNTPIVGDDLYGFKGTRLHLHAGYLKFRHPVTNVEVSFDIESEF
;
A
#
# COMPACT_ATOMS: atom_id res chain seq x y z
N MET A 1 34.17 4.80 16.80
CA MET A 1 33.81 4.25 15.48
C MET A 1 35.05 3.55 14.93
N THR A 2 34.99 2.23 14.85
CA THR A 2 36.12 1.34 14.56
C THR A 2 36.44 1.34 13.06
N GLN A 3 37.74 1.37 12.75
CA GLN A 3 38.32 1.31 11.40
C GLN A 3 38.11 -0.07 10.72
N HIS A 4 37.13 -0.86 11.17
CA HIS A 4 37.01 -2.31 10.93
C HIS A 4 35.93 -2.69 9.91
N GLN A 5 35.14 -1.74 9.41
CA GLN A 5 34.06 -2.03 8.46
C GLN A 5 34.50 -2.06 6.98
N PHE A 6 35.70 -1.61 6.63
CA PHE A 6 36.23 -1.72 5.27
C PHE A 6 36.74 -3.14 5.02
N ILE A 7 36.04 -3.91 4.19
CA ILE A 7 36.38 -5.29 3.87
C ILE A 7 37.23 -5.32 2.61
N ARG A 8 38.42 -5.93 2.70
CA ARG A 8 39.26 -6.20 1.53
C ARG A 8 38.76 -7.46 0.83
N PHE A 9 38.73 -7.44 -0.50
CA PHE A 9 38.43 -8.64 -1.28
C PHE A 9 39.41 -9.76 -0.96
N SER A 10 38.90 -10.96 -0.71
CA SER A 10 39.72 -12.16 -0.53
C SER A 10 40.23 -12.69 -1.88
N THR A 11 39.44 -12.44 -2.94
CA THR A 11 39.73 -12.79 -4.32
C THR A 11 40.52 -11.67 -5.02
N ASN A 12 41.48 -12.02 -5.90
CA ASN A 12 42.18 -11.03 -6.72
C ASN A 12 41.19 -10.32 -7.67
N ILE A 13 41.28 -8.99 -7.71
CA ILE A 13 40.36 -8.14 -8.47
C ILE A 13 40.96 -7.48 -9.72
N ASP A 14 42.21 -7.78 -10.07
CA ASP A 14 42.94 -7.10 -11.16
C ASP A 14 42.31 -7.35 -12.55
N GLN A 15 41.53 -8.43 -12.67
CA GLN A 15 40.78 -8.77 -13.88
C GLN A 15 39.49 -7.96 -14.09
N TYR A 16 39.03 -7.22 -13.09
CA TYR A 16 37.79 -6.45 -13.16
C TYR A 16 38.09 -4.98 -13.51
N SER A 17 37.36 -4.43 -14.47
CA SER A 17 37.33 -2.99 -14.71
C SER A 17 36.61 -2.29 -13.56
N LEU A 18 37.05 -1.07 -13.20
CA LEU A 18 36.26 -0.23 -12.30
C LEU A 18 35.05 0.36 -13.03
N PRO A 19 33.91 0.53 -12.35
CA PRO A 19 32.75 1.18 -12.93
C PRO A 19 33.08 2.65 -13.24
N ALA A 20 32.60 3.14 -14.38
CA ALA A 20 32.79 4.54 -14.79
C ALA A 20 31.91 5.49 -13.95
N ASN A 21 30.65 5.09 -13.74
CA ASN A 21 29.67 5.81 -12.93
C ASN A 21 29.19 4.92 -11.78
N PHE A 22 28.57 5.52 -10.77
CA PHE A 22 27.94 4.77 -9.70
C PHE A 22 26.65 4.11 -10.18
N THR A 23 26.35 2.93 -9.65
CA THR A 23 25.17 2.15 -10.00
C THR A 23 23.86 2.94 -9.82
N PHE A 24 22.99 2.92 -10.83
CA PHE A 24 21.63 3.44 -10.70
C PHE A 24 20.79 2.52 -9.78
N PRO A 25 20.38 2.96 -8.58
CA PRO A 25 19.97 2.03 -7.51
C PRO A 25 18.62 1.36 -7.74
N TYR A 26 17.74 1.94 -8.56
CA TYR A 26 16.34 1.50 -8.67
C TYR A 26 16.08 0.49 -9.78
N PHE A 27 17.02 0.31 -10.70
CA PHE A 27 16.98 -0.71 -11.74
C PHE A 27 18.37 -0.87 -12.34
N TYR A 28 19.03 -1.99 -12.04
CA TYR A 28 20.40 -2.22 -12.52
C TYR A 28 20.68 -3.70 -12.75
N VAL A 29 21.78 -3.94 -13.46
CA VAL A 29 22.52 -5.21 -13.42
C VAL A 29 23.74 -4.95 -12.56
N PRO A 30 23.96 -5.71 -11.46
CA PRO A 30 25.10 -5.45 -10.58
C PRO A 30 26.41 -5.49 -11.34
N HIS A 31 27.29 -4.54 -11.03
CA HIS A 31 28.65 -4.55 -11.54
C HIS A 31 29.37 -5.84 -11.10
N PRO A 32 30.28 -6.43 -11.91
CA PRO A 32 30.99 -7.65 -11.54
C PRO A 32 31.69 -7.64 -10.17
N LEU A 33 32.25 -6.50 -9.75
CA LEU A 33 32.83 -6.34 -8.41
C LEU A 33 31.77 -6.42 -7.29
N ALA A 34 30.55 -5.92 -7.52
CA ALA A 34 29.46 -6.05 -6.56
C ALA A 34 28.97 -7.51 -6.49
N LEU A 35 28.90 -8.21 -7.63
CA LEU A 35 28.62 -9.66 -7.66
C LEU A 35 29.66 -10.46 -6.85
N LEU A 36 30.94 -10.13 -7.00
CA LEU A 36 32.02 -10.75 -6.24
C LEU A 36 31.87 -10.49 -4.73
N ALA A 37 31.64 -9.23 -4.34
CA ALA A 37 31.43 -8.86 -2.94
C ALA A 37 30.22 -9.57 -2.33
N MET A 38 29.11 -9.69 -3.07
CA MET A 38 27.95 -10.48 -2.65
C MET A 38 28.31 -11.95 -2.49
N SER A 39 29.06 -12.55 -3.42
CA SER A 39 29.49 -13.94 -3.30
C SER A 39 30.38 -14.19 -2.08
N GLU A 40 31.30 -13.27 -1.76
CA GLU A 40 32.14 -13.38 -0.56
C GLU A 40 31.30 -13.23 0.71
N LEU A 41 30.33 -12.30 0.74
CA LEU A 41 29.40 -12.16 1.86
C LEU A 41 28.50 -13.40 2.02
N GLN A 42 27.97 -13.96 0.94
CA GLN A 42 27.19 -15.20 0.96
C GLN A 42 28.01 -16.37 1.52
N HIS A 43 29.28 -16.49 1.13
CA HIS A 43 30.18 -17.48 1.70
C HIS A 43 30.40 -17.28 3.20
N TYR A 44 30.58 -16.04 3.65
CA TYR A 44 30.64 -15.73 5.09
C TYR A 44 29.35 -16.14 5.80
N LEU A 45 28.17 -15.78 5.27
CA LEU A 45 26.87 -16.13 5.86
C LEU A 45 26.68 -17.65 5.99
N ASP A 46 27.17 -18.44 5.02
CA ASP A 46 27.11 -19.91 5.04
C ASP A 46 28.08 -20.55 6.06
N THR A 47 29.24 -19.93 6.30
CA THR A 47 30.37 -20.59 6.99
C THR A 47 30.65 -20.06 8.39
N GLN A 48 30.28 -18.81 8.69
CA GLN A 48 30.59 -18.14 9.95
C GLN A 48 30.00 -18.90 11.16
N GLN A 49 30.70 -18.83 12.29
CA GLN A 49 30.32 -19.50 13.55
C GLN A 49 30.21 -18.51 14.73
N GLU A 50 30.28 -17.20 14.44
CA GLU A 50 30.27 -16.12 15.44
C GLU A 50 28.87 -15.93 16.04
N TRP A 51 27.83 -16.18 15.26
CA TRP A 51 26.44 -16.04 15.68
C TRP A 51 25.54 -17.08 14.99
N GLN A 52 24.40 -17.37 15.60
CA GLN A 52 23.41 -18.30 15.08
C GLN A 52 22.09 -17.57 14.80
N TYR A 53 21.69 -17.57 13.53
CA TYR A 53 20.38 -17.10 13.08
C TYR A 53 19.82 -18.07 12.05
N ASP A 54 18.53 -18.36 12.14
CA ASP A 54 17.87 -19.31 11.24
C ASP A 54 17.22 -18.60 10.05
N PHE A 55 18.00 -18.44 8.97
CA PHE A 55 17.51 -17.90 7.70
C PHE A 55 16.54 -18.83 6.96
N THR A 56 16.36 -20.08 7.41
CA THR A 56 15.43 -21.02 6.78
C THR A 56 13.98 -20.70 7.13
N ALA A 57 13.74 -20.02 8.26
CA ALA A 57 12.41 -19.59 8.68
C ALA A 57 12.02 -18.22 8.11
N ILE A 58 12.93 -17.23 8.20
CA ILE A 58 12.71 -15.85 7.77
C ILE A 58 14.00 -15.33 7.13
N GLY A 59 13.95 -15.03 5.83
CA GLY A 59 15.08 -14.42 5.13
C GLY A 59 15.15 -12.90 5.27
N HIS A 60 16.30 -12.34 4.90
CA HIS A 60 16.56 -10.90 4.95
C HIS A 60 17.22 -10.40 3.68
N MET A 61 17.07 -9.11 3.40
CA MET A 61 17.83 -8.44 2.35
C MET A 61 19.21 -8.07 2.88
N PHE A 62 20.26 -8.48 2.18
CA PHE A 62 21.65 -8.08 2.44
C PHE A 62 22.14 -7.14 1.35
N GLY A 63 23.04 -6.23 1.72
CA GLY A 63 23.64 -5.26 0.82
C GLY A 63 25.15 -5.28 0.88
N VAL A 64 25.77 -4.97 -0.25
CA VAL A 64 27.20 -4.65 -0.36
C VAL A 64 27.39 -3.35 -1.12
N LEU A 65 28.37 -2.57 -0.70
CA LEU A 65 28.79 -1.36 -1.40
C LEU A 65 30.29 -1.44 -1.68
N VAL A 66 30.65 -1.63 -2.95
CA VAL A 66 32.04 -1.54 -3.40
C VAL A 66 32.49 -0.09 -3.25
N VAL A 67 33.64 0.09 -2.62
CA VAL A 67 34.16 1.40 -2.23
C VAL A 67 35.65 1.50 -2.53
N LYS A 68 36.12 2.73 -2.76
CA LYS A 68 37.53 3.08 -2.84
C LYS A 68 37.93 3.93 -1.64
N ASN A 69 39.01 3.54 -0.95
CA ASN A 69 39.54 4.32 0.17
C ASN A 69 40.45 5.47 -0.32
N GLN A 70 40.90 6.31 0.62
CA GLN A 70 41.78 7.45 0.32
C GLN A 70 43.17 7.05 -0.19
N GLN A 71 43.62 5.83 0.10
CA GLN A 71 44.90 5.27 -0.39
C GLN A 71 44.77 4.72 -1.81
N GLY A 72 43.54 4.59 -2.32
CA GLY A 72 43.23 4.07 -3.64
C GLY A 72 42.87 2.59 -3.66
N ASP A 73 42.89 1.90 -2.51
CA ASP A 73 42.50 0.50 -2.42
C ASP A 73 41.01 0.33 -2.65
N ILE A 74 40.66 -0.79 -3.27
CA ILE A 74 39.27 -1.18 -3.53
C ILE A 74 38.88 -2.26 -2.52
N GLY A 75 37.71 -2.09 -1.92
CA GLY A 75 37.11 -3.02 -0.98
C GLY A 75 35.59 -2.88 -1.02
N TYR A 76 34.91 -3.39 -0.01
CA TYR A 76 33.46 -3.24 0.12
C TYR A 76 33.03 -3.07 1.58
N LEU A 77 31.84 -2.50 1.76
CA LEU A 77 31.09 -2.49 3.01
C LEU A 77 29.93 -3.49 2.89
N SER A 78 29.42 -3.99 4.01
CA SER A 78 28.26 -4.89 4.03
C SER A 78 27.17 -4.42 5.00
N SER A 79 25.92 -4.75 4.70
CA SER A 79 24.75 -4.43 5.52
C SER A 79 23.67 -5.51 5.40
N TYR A 80 22.70 -5.45 6.32
CA TYR A 80 21.43 -6.16 6.24
C TYR A 80 20.29 -5.19 6.56
N ALA A 81 19.12 -5.46 5.99
CA ALA A 81 17.92 -4.66 6.19
C ALA A 81 17.23 -5.01 7.52
N GLY A 82 16.71 -3.99 8.20
CA GLY A 82 16.09 -4.13 9.52
C GLY A 82 17.08 -4.07 10.68
N ASN A 83 16.56 -4.29 11.90
CA ASN A 83 17.32 -4.22 13.15
C ASN A 83 17.25 -5.53 13.98
N GLU A 84 16.78 -6.65 13.41
CA GLU A 84 16.49 -7.88 14.17
C GLU A 84 17.75 -8.58 14.72
N PHE A 85 18.88 -8.47 14.04
CA PHE A 85 20.15 -9.07 14.49
C PHE A 85 20.71 -8.46 15.78
N THR A 86 20.30 -7.25 16.17
CA THR A 86 20.84 -6.59 17.37
C THR A 86 20.16 -7.05 18.67
N ASN A 87 19.01 -7.74 18.60
CA ASN A 87 18.23 -8.14 19.79
C ASN A 87 18.54 -9.57 20.29
N HIS A 88 19.24 -10.39 19.51
CA HIS A 88 19.62 -11.74 19.92
C HIS A 88 21.00 -11.74 20.59
N LYS A 89 21.10 -11.34 21.86
CA LYS A 89 22.27 -11.53 22.75
C LYS A 89 23.62 -11.62 21.99
N ILE A 90 23.94 -10.59 21.21
CA ILE A 90 25.32 -10.33 20.84
C ILE A 90 25.79 -9.42 21.98
N ASP A 91 26.59 -9.98 22.89
CA ASP A 91 27.23 -9.20 23.95
C ASP A 91 28.11 -8.14 23.28
N SER A 92 27.54 -6.95 23.07
CA SER A 92 28.16 -5.75 22.49
C SER A 92 28.79 -5.91 21.10
N ASP A 93 28.46 -4.95 20.22
CA ASP A 93 28.96 -4.77 18.86
C ASP A 93 28.32 -5.67 17.78
N THR A 94 27.65 -5.02 16.82
CA THR A 94 27.35 -5.60 15.51
C THR A 94 28.59 -6.35 15.01
N PRO A 95 28.49 -7.58 14.43
CA PRO A 95 29.66 -8.26 13.89
C PRO A 95 30.44 -7.28 13.03
N SER A 96 31.76 -7.18 13.24
CA SER A 96 32.62 -6.13 12.66
C SER A 96 32.50 -5.97 11.13
N LEU A 97 31.91 -6.97 10.47
CA LEU A 97 31.60 -7.03 9.05
C LEU A 97 30.50 -6.05 8.60
N PHE A 98 29.47 -5.81 9.42
CA PHE A 98 28.29 -5.02 9.01
C PHE A 98 28.39 -3.57 9.47
N VAL A 99 27.92 -2.65 8.63
CA VAL A 99 27.81 -1.23 8.98
C VAL A 99 26.73 -0.99 10.03
N ASP A 100 26.95 0.03 10.85
CA ASP A 100 26.03 0.40 11.92
C ASP A 100 24.67 0.87 11.39
N ALA A 101 23.66 0.85 12.26
CA ALA A 101 22.38 1.50 12.00
C ALA A 101 22.56 3.01 11.82
N ILE A 102 21.66 3.64 11.07
CA ILE A 102 21.71 5.10 10.81
C ILE A 102 21.52 5.89 12.11
N VAL A 103 20.58 5.44 12.94
CA VAL A 103 20.32 6.00 14.26
C VAL A 103 21.19 5.27 15.28
N ASP A 104 21.92 6.03 16.09
CA ASP A 104 22.60 5.50 17.25
C ASP A 104 21.58 5.14 18.33
N HIS A 105 21.18 3.86 18.35
CA HIS A 105 20.23 3.34 19.32
C HIS A 105 20.72 3.47 20.76
N HIS A 106 22.03 3.41 21.03
CA HIS A 106 22.54 3.56 22.41
C HIS A 106 22.28 4.97 22.94
N TYR A 107 22.38 5.97 22.07
CA TYR A 107 22.12 7.36 22.43
C TYR A 107 20.63 7.67 22.53
N TYR A 108 19.83 7.25 21.54
CA TYR A 108 18.43 7.66 21.43
C TYR A 108 17.42 6.73 22.10
N GLN A 109 17.73 5.43 22.26
CA GLN A 109 16.76 4.46 22.78
C GLN A 109 16.30 4.78 24.21
N PRO A 110 17.17 5.16 25.17
CA PRO A 110 16.72 5.51 26.52
C PRO A 110 15.74 6.69 26.51
N TYR A 111 16.06 7.71 25.69
CA TYR A 111 15.23 8.91 25.53
C TYR A 111 13.85 8.58 24.93
N PHE A 112 13.79 7.81 23.83
CA PHE A 112 12.53 7.42 23.21
C PHE A 112 11.73 6.44 24.07
N ALA A 113 12.39 5.56 24.82
CA ALA A 113 11.75 4.62 25.74
C ALA A 113 11.04 5.36 26.88
N GLU A 114 11.69 6.36 27.49
CA GLU A 114 11.11 7.19 28.55
C GLU A 114 9.84 7.91 28.06
N LYS A 115 9.90 8.57 26.89
CA LYS A 115 8.76 9.25 26.27
C LYS A 115 7.62 8.28 25.94
N THR A 116 7.95 7.11 25.40
CA THR A 116 6.96 6.05 25.11
C THR A 116 6.27 5.57 26.38
N GLN A 117 7.03 5.37 27.47
CA GLN A 117 6.48 4.99 28.77
C GLN A 117 5.55 6.07 29.32
N HIS A 118 5.92 7.34 29.20
CA HIS A 118 5.07 8.46 29.61
C HIS A 118 3.73 8.48 28.86
N ILE A 119 3.76 8.34 27.52
CA ILE A 119 2.55 8.26 26.67
C ILE A 119 1.68 7.07 27.08
N ASN A 120 2.28 5.89 27.27
CA ASN A 120 1.55 4.69 27.67
C ASN A 120 0.90 4.85 29.07
N THR A 121 1.60 5.50 30.00
CA THR A 121 1.07 5.83 31.33
C THR A 121 -0.15 6.74 31.23
N LEU A 122 -0.09 7.77 30.38
CA LEU A 122 -1.22 8.67 30.13
C LEU A 122 -2.41 7.94 29.48
N ARG A 123 -2.16 7.08 28.48
CA ARG A 123 -3.20 6.22 27.87
C ARG A 123 -3.89 5.33 28.90
N GLN A 124 -3.11 4.70 29.78
CA GLN A 124 -3.65 3.88 30.86
C GLN A 124 -4.48 4.71 31.85
N HIS A 125 -4.03 5.93 32.17
CA HIS A 125 -4.79 6.84 33.03
C HIS A 125 -6.11 7.28 32.41
N ILE A 126 -6.12 7.67 31.13
CA ILE A 126 -7.33 8.01 30.37
C ILE A 126 -8.31 6.83 30.36
N SER A 127 -7.81 5.62 30.09
CA SER A 127 -8.62 4.41 30.14
C SER A 127 -9.23 4.19 31.53
N THR A 128 -8.46 4.42 32.58
CA THR A 128 -8.91 4.28 33.98
C THR A 128 -10.00 5.29 34.33
N LEU A 129 -9.84 6.56 33.93
CA LEU A 129 -10.85 7.60 34.12
C LEU A 129 -12.17 7.22 33.44
N LYS A 130 -12.12 6.74 32.20
CA LYS A 130 -13.29 6.27 31.45
C LYS A 130 -13.96 5.05 32.07
N SER A 131 -13.20 4.19 32.75
CA SER A 131 -13.72 3.00 33.44
C SER A 131 -14.10 3.21 34.90
N THR A 132 -13.93 4.42 35.45
CA THR A 132 -14.18 4.67 36.87
C THR A 132 -15.68 4.52 37.17
N PRO A 133 -16.09 3.79 38.22
CA PRO A 133 -17.50 3.58 38.55
C PRO A 133 -18.30 4.88 38.66
N ALA A 134 -17.68 5.95 39.18
CA ALA A 134 -18.30 7.27 39.27
C ALA A 134 -18.62 7.88 37.90
N PHE A 135 -17.71 7.76 36.92
CA PHE A 135 -17.93 8.26 35.55
C PHE A 135 -19.03 7.47 34.84
N ILE A 136 -18.97 6.13 34.93
CA ILE A 136 -19.98 5.23 34.35
C ILE A 136 -21.35 5.54 34.94
N ALA A 137 -21.47 5.55 36.28
CA ALA A 137 -22.74 5.80 36.96
C ALA A 137 -23.31 7.19 36.64
N LEU A 138 -22.45 8.22 36.55
CA LEU A 138 -22.88 9.57 36.16
C LEU A 138 -23.37 9.63 34.71
N THR A 139 -22.68 8.96 33.79
CA THR A 139 -23.05 8.85 32.37
C THR A 139 -24.39 8.15 32.22
N GLU A 140 -24.57 6.98 32.86
CA GLU A 140 -25.82 6.22 32.84
C GLU A 140 -26.97 7.01 33.47
N LYS A 141 -26.74 7.67 34.60
CA LYS A 141 -27.74 8.50 35.28
C LYS A 141 -28.17 9.69 34.42
N LEU A 142 -27.24 10.35 33.75
CA LEU A 142 -27.53 11.47 32.84
C LEU A 142 -28.31 10.98 31.62
N ALA A 143 -27.93 9.84 31.03
CA ALA A 143 -28.64 9.23 29.91
C ALA A 143 -30.09 8.86 30.27
N LEU A 144 -30.28 8.23 31.43
CA LEU A 144 -31.61 7.89 31.95
C LEU A 144 -32.48 9.13 32.14
N LYS A 145 -31.95 10.18 32.80
CA LYS A 145 -32.70 11.41 33.06
C LYS A 145 -33.01 12.19 31.79
N ASN A 146 -32.13 12.18 30.79
CA ASN A 146 -32.42 12.74 29.47
C ASN A 146 -33.54 11.98 28.76
N ALA A 147 -33.55 10.64 28.83
CA ALA A 147 -34.61 9.83 28.24
C ALA A 147 -35.97 10.07 28.92
N GLU A 148 -36.00 10.18 30.26
CA GLU A 148 -37.20 10.55 31.01
C GLU A 148 -37.73 11.94 30.58
N ALA A 149 -36.83 12.93 30.48
CA ALA A 149 -37.18 14.28 30.02
C ALA A 149 -37.76 14.28 28.60
N GLU A 150 -37.12 13.56 27.68
CA GLU A 150 -37.58 13.43 26.30
C GLU A 150 -38.94 12.75 26.21
N GLN A 151 -39.16 11.69 26.99
CA GLN A 151 -40.42 10.96 27.04
C GLN A 151 -41.55 11.86 27.56
N GLU A 152 -41.35 12.56 28.69
CA GLU A 152 -42.38 13.44 29.26
C GLU A 152 -42.69 14.64 28.36
N ILE A 153 -41.67 15.29 27.81
CA ILE A 153 -41.84 16.42 26.90
C ILE A 153 -42.59 15.97 25.64
N THR A 154 -42.24 14.81 25.09
CA THR A 154 -42.90 14.25 23.90
C THR A 154 -44.35 13.88 24.19
N ALA A 155 -44.62 13.23 25.32
CA ALA A 155 -45.98 12.90 25.74
C ALA A 155 -46.84 14.16 25.92
N PHE A 156 -46.28 15.23 26.51
CA PHE A 156 -46.96 16.52 26.64
C PHE A 156 -47.26 17.14 25.27
N GLN A 157 -46.30 17.12 24.34
CA GLN A 157 -46.49 17.62 22.97
C GLN A 157 -47.55 16.83 22.20
N GLN A 158 -47.61 15.51 22.37
CA GLN A 158 -48.66 14.66 21.78
C GLN A 158 -50.03 15.00 22.35
N SER A 159 -50.13 15.22 23.67
CA SER A 159 -51.35 15.69 24.32
C SER A 159 -51.80 17.05 23.75
N MET A 160 -50.88 18.02 23.64
CA MET A 160 -51.16 19.31 23.01
C MET A 160 -51.64 19.18 21.55
N ALA A 161 -51.08 18.24 20.78
CA ALA A 161 -51.51 18.00 19.41
C ALA A 161 -52.95 17.44 19.36
N LYS A 162 -53.33 16.58 20.31
CA LYS A 162 -54.70 16.08 20.47
C LYS A 162 -55.65 17.21 20.88
N SER A 163 -55.32 17.96 21.92
CA SER A 163 -56.12 19.11 22.38
C SER A 163 -56.28 20.15 21.26
N LYS A 164 -55.26 20.39 20.44
CA LYS A 164 -55.36 21.27 19.26
C LYS A 164 -56.39 20.77 18.24
N LYS A 165 -56.49 19.46 18.00
CA LYS A 165 -57.51 18.87 17.11
C LYS A 165 -58.93 19.04 17.69
N GLU A 166 -59.10 18.75 18.98
CA GLU A 166 -60.37 18.89 19.69
C GLU A 166 -60.85 20.35 19.69
N ARG A 167 -59.97 21.30 20.02
CA ARG A 167 -60.29 22.74 19.95
C ARG A 167 -60.69 23.17 18.54
N LYS A 168 -60.05 22.62 17.50
CA LYS A 168 -60.41 22.90 16.10
C LYS A 168 -61.80 22.35 15.75
N GLN A 169 -62.13 21.14 16.20
CA GLN A 169 -63.47 20.55 16.02
C GLN A 169 -64.54 21.38 16.73
N LEU A 170 -64.38 21.66 18.03
CA LEU A 170 -65.32 22.46 18.83
C LEU A 170 -65.55 23.84 18.21
N ARG A 171 -64.49 24.49 17.71
CA ARG A 171 -64.60 25.77 17.01
C ARG A 171 -65.41 25.64 15.71
N THR A 172 -65.14 24.61 14.90
CA THR A 172 -65.85 24.38 13.63
C THR A 172 -67.33 24.06 13.87
N GLU A 173 -67.65 23.24 14.86
CA GLU A 173 -69.01 22.91 15.26
C GLU A 173 -69.77 24.15 15.74
N ALA A 174 -69.15 24.96 16.60
CA ALA A 174 -69.77 26.19 17.11
C ALA A 174 -69.96 27.26 16.03
N GLU A 175 -69.04 27.38 15.06
CA GLU A 175 -69.16 28.29 13.91
C GLU A 175 -70.27 27.84 12.92
N SER A 176 -70.65 26.55 12.91
CA SER A 176 -71.63 25.98 11.97
C SER A 176 -73.11 26.11 12.36
N ASN A 177 -73.43 26.59 13.58
CA ASN A 177 -74.81 26.74 14.07
C ASN A 177 -75.20 28.19 14.48
N PRO A 178 -75.20 29.17 13.56
CA PRO A 178 -75.49 30.57 13.88
C PRO A 178 -77.00 30.86 13.82
N ALA A 179 -77.73 30.68 14.92
CA ALA A 179 -79.11 31.16 15.02
C ALA A 179 -79.42 31.75 16.41
N SER A 180 -79.47 33.10 16.49
CA SER A 180 -79.86 33.99 17.62
C SER A 180 -78.70 34.83 18.20
N PRO A 181 -78.90 36.12 18.55
CA PRO A 181 -77.88 36.97 19.18
C PRO A 181 -77.32 36.42 20.51
N VAL A 182 -78.08 35.58 21.22
CA VAL A 182 -77.61 34.84 22.39
C VAL A 182 -76.50 33.83 22.03
N ASN A 183 -76.54 33.24 20.83
CA ASN A 183 -75.53 32.28 20.36
C ASN A 183 -74.22 32.97 19.92
N THR A 184 -74.28 34.22 19.44
CA THR A 184 -73.08 34.98 19.04
C THR A 184 -72.20 35.31 20.23
N THR A 185 -72.77 35.77 21.34
CA THR A 185 -72.03 36.05 22.58
C THR A 185 -71.45 34.77 23.20
N GLN A 186 -72.17 33.65 23.11
CA GLN A 186 -71.67 32.35 23.56
C GLN A 186 -70.50 31.84 22.70
N LEU A 187 -70.53 32.08 21.39
CA LEU A 187 -69.44 31.73 20.47
C LEU A 187 -68.16 32.53 20.75
N GLU A 188 -68.28 33.83 21.01
CA GLU A 188 -67.14 34.69 21.37
C GLU A 188 -66.48 34.25 22.68
N ALA A 189 -67.28 33.93 23.71
CA ALA A 189 -66.80 33.39 24.97
C ALA A 189 -66.06 32.06 24.77
N LEU A 190 -66.61 31.15 23.94
CA LEU A 190 -65.97 29.87 23.64
C LEU A 190 -64.62 30.05 22.92
N ILE A 191 -64.54 30.89 21.89
CA ILE A 191 -63.29 31.13 21.15
C ILE A 191 -62.21 31.73 22.08
N HIS A 192 -62.61 32.66 22.96
CA HIS A 192 -61.74 33.23 23.97
C HIS A 192 -61.20 32.16 24.93
N ASP A 193 -62.06 31.26 25.42
CA ASP A 193 -61.66 30.17 26.31
C ASP A 193 -60.74 29.15 25.62
N LEU A 194 -60.99 28.78 24.37
CA LEU A 194 -60.12 27.91 23.57
C LEU A 194 -58.73 28.55 23.33
N GLY A 195 -58.69 29.87 23.12
CA GLY A 195 -57.45 30.65 23.00
C GLY A 195 -56.66 30.70 24.31
N ASN A 196 -57.36 30.88 25.44
CA ASN A 196 -56.76 30.81 26.78
C ASN A 196 -56.21 29.42 27.09
N GLN A 197 -56.95 28.36 26.74
CA GLN A 197 -56.49 26.97 26.88
C GLN A 197 -55.18 26.74 26.09
N SER A 198 -55.12 27.16 24.82
CA SER A 198 -53.89 27.02 24.03
C SER A 198 -52.71 27.80 24.61
N SER A 199 -52.96 28.97 25.21
CA SER A 199 -51.92 29.80 25.81
C SER A 199 -51.41 29.20 27.12
N ARG A 200 -52.29 28.55 27.92
CA ARG A 200 -51.93 27.81 29.14
C ARG A 200 -51.05 26.61 28.80
N GLU A 201 -51.45 25.75 27.87
CA GLU A 201 -50.67 24.58 27.44
C GLU A 201 -49.25 24.94 26.97
N LYS A 202 -49.10 26.05 26.22
CA LYS A 202 -47.79 26.54 25.79
C LYS A 202 -46.90 26.98 26.97
N ARG A 203 -47.49 27.62 28.00
CA ARG A 203 -46.76 28.01 29.22
C ARG A 203 -46.37 26.78 30.02
N GLU A 204 -47.27 25.81 30.16
CA GLU A 204 -47.02 24.54 30.85
C GLU A 204 -45.89 23.74 30.19
N LEU A 205 -45.89 23.61 28.85
CA LEU A 205 -44.79 22.97 28.13
C LEU A 205 -43.46 23.70 28.37
N LYS A 206 -43.48 25.05 28.40
CA LYS A 206 -42.27 25.84 28.70
C LYS A 206 -41.79 25.56 30.13
N THR A 207 -42.69 25.61 31.11
CA THR A 207 -42.38 25.31 32.52
C THR A 207 -41.80 23.90 32.67
N LEU A 208 -42.38 22.90 32.01
CA LEU A 208 -41.88 21.51 32.02
C LEU A 208 -40.45 21.42 31.47
N LYS A 209 -40.18 22.09 30.33
CA LYS A 209 -38.83 22.16 29.75
C LYS A 209 -37.83 22.85 30.69
N ASP A 210 -38.23 23.96 31.32
CA ASP A 210 -37.39 24.71 32.23
C ASP A 210 -37.09 23.91 33.52
N GLN A 211 -38.05 23.13 34.03
CA GLN A 211 -37.87 22.22 35.16
C GLN A 211 -36.87 21.10 34.83
N TRP A 212 -37.05 20.41 33.70
CA TRP A 212 -36.11 19.37 33.27
C TRP A 212 -34.72 19.93 33.01
N LYS A 213 -34.62 21.12 32.40
CA LYS A 213 -33.34 21.82 32.21
C LYS A 213 -32.64 22.10 33.54
N ALA A 214 -33.37 22.54 34.57
CA ALA A 214 -32.82 22.77 35.89
C ALA A 214 -32.37 21.46 36.58
N LEU A 215 -33.17 20.40 36.48
CA LEU A 215 -32.84 19.08 37.05
C LEU A 215 -31.59 18.46 36.41
N LEU A 216 -31.41 18.64 35.10
CA LEU A 216 -30.28 18.12 34.35
C LEU A 216 -29.02 18.98 34.48
N ALA A 217 -29.15 20.25 34.90
CA ALA A 217 -28.04 21.21 34.89
C ALA A 217 -26.83 20.72 35.69
N GLU A 218 -27.03 20.27 36.92
CA GLU A 218 -25.94 19.82 37.80
C GLU A 218 -25.26 18.56 37.25
N LEU A 219 -26.04 17.55 36.84
CA LEU A 219 -25.52 16.31 36.26
C LEU A 219 -24.72 16.59 34.97
N THR A 220 -25.24 17.50 34.14
CA THR A 220 -24.59 17.90 32.90
C THR A 220 -23.27 18.64 33.16
N ILE A 221 -23.23 19.54 34.15
CA ILE A 221 -22.00 20.25 34.53
C ILE A 221 -20.94 19.26 35.02
N GLN A 222 -21.31 18.34 35.93
CA GLN A 222 -20.38 17.34 36.46
C GLN A 222 -19.83 16.44 35.36
N HIS A 223 -20.71 15.93 34.48
CA HIS A 223 -20.32 15.07 33.37
C HIS A 223 -19.42 15.80 32.37
N ASN A 224 -19.78 17.02 31.97
CA ASN A 224 -18.98 17.82 31.04
C ASN A 224 -17.61 18.19 31.62
N THR A 225 -17.50 18.38 32.94
CA THR A 225 -16.21 18.63 33.60
C THR A 225 -15.29 17.43 33.45
N MET A 226 -15.80 16.22 33.70
CA MET A 226 -15.03 14.99 33.53
C MET A 226 -14.65 14.75 32.06
N LEU A 227 -15.59 14.96 31.13
CA LEU A 227 -15.32 14.85 29.70
C LEU A 227 -14.27 15.85 29.21
N THR A 228 -14.33 17.10 29.68
CA THR A 228 -13.36 18.13 29.29
C THR A 228 -11.95 17.75 29.76
N SER A 229 -11.84 17.22 30.98
CA SER A 229 -10.56 16.70 31.51
C SER A 229 -10.03 15.53 30.68
N ILE A 230 -10.88 14.56 30.34
CA ILE A 230 -10.51 13.41 29.49
C ILE A 230 -10.06 13.90 28.10
N ALA A 231 -10.82 14.79 27.46
CA ALA A 231 -10.51 15.32 26.14
C ALA A 231 -9.18 16.11 26.13
N GLN A 232 -8.90 16.86 27.19
CA GLN A 232 -7.63 17.56 27.34
C GLN A 232 -6.44 16.58 27.40
N GLN A 233 -6.56 15.50 28.18
CA GLN A 233 -5.53 14.47 28.28
C GLN A 233 -5.36 13.68 26.98
N GLU A 234 -6.46 13.41 26.26
CA GLU A 234 -6.41 12.78 24.94
C GLU A 234 -5.65 13.65 23.93
N ASN A 235 -5.94 14.95 23.88
CA ASN A 235 -5.22 15.89 23.03
C ASN A 235 -3.74 16.00 23.41
N GLU A 236 -3.41 16.04 24.71
CA GLU A 236 -2.02 16.01 25.17
C GLU A 236 -1.31 14.72 24.75
N CYS A 237 -1.99 13.57 24.86
CA CYS A 237 -1.45 12.27 24.45
C CYS A 237 -1.16 12.23 22.94
N GLU A 238 -2.07 12.76 22.12
CA GLU A 238 -1.91 12.88 20.68
C GLU A 238 -0.71 13.76 20.32
N GLN A 239 -0.63 14.97 20.90
CA GLN A 239 0.49 15.89 20.68
C GLN A 239 1.84 15.28 21.11
N LEU A 240 1.90 14.58 22.25
CA LEU A 240 3.12 13.91 22.69
C LEU A 240 3.52 12.77 21.74
N SER A 241 2.55 12.02 21.21
CA SER A 241 2.80 10.94 20.25
C SER A 241 3.34 11.51 18.93
N GLU A 242 2.68 12.54 18.39
CA GLU A 242 3.12 13.21 17.16
C GLU A 242 4.53 13.79 17.33
N ASN A 243 4.79 14.48 18.45
CA ASN A 243 6.11 15.04 18.74
C ASN A 243 7.19 13.94 18.88
N LEU A 244 6.87 12.79 19.48
CA LEU A 244 7.81 11.68 19.58
C LEU A 244 8.11 11.07 18.20
N ASP A 245 7.10 10.89 17.36
CA ASP A 245 7.30 10.35 16.01
C ASP A 245 8.16 11.32 15.17
N MET A 246 7.86 12.60 15.26
CA MET A 246 8.66 13.70 14.72
C MET A 246 10.13 13.68 15.16
N GLU A 247 10.39 13.51 16.47
CA GLU A 247 11.75 13.44 17.01
C GLU A 247 12.50 12.20 16.50
N LYS A 248 11.84 11.05 16.36
CA LYS A 248 12.42 9.84 15.77
C LYS A 248 12.81 10.06 14.31
N LEU A 249 11.97 10.73 13.52
CA LEU A 249 12.27 11.06 12.13
C LEU A 249 13.45 12.03 12.03
N ARG A 250 13.55 13.01 12.94
CA ARG A 250 14.68 13.95 12.99
C ARG A 250 16.01 13.30 13.42
N ALA A 251 15.95 12.27 14.25
CA ALA A 251 17.12 11.51 14.67
C ALA A 251 17.72 10.67 13.52
N CYS A 252 16.91 10.31 12.52
CA CYS A 252 17.38 9.62 11.31
C CYS A 252 18.02 10.64 10.36
N GLN A 253 19.34 10.77 10.37
CA GLN A 253 20.07 11.74 9.55
C GLN A 253 20.88 11.07 8.45
N PHE A 254 20.80 11.63 7.24
CA PHE A 254 21.44 11.14 6.03
C PHE A 254 22.42 12.18 5.48
N THR A 255 23.70 11.82 5.43
CA THR A 255 24.77 12.65 4.85
C THR A 255 24.98 12.29 3.39
N ASN A 256 25.21 13.28 2.53
CA ASN A 256 25.59 13.07 1.14
C ASN A 256 27.11 13.24 0.93
N LYS A 257 27.60 13.00 -0.29
CA LYS A 257 29.03 13.13 -0.65
C LYS A 257 29.61 14.52 -0.37
N LEU A 258 28.81 15.57 -0.39
CA LEU A 258 29.22 16.96 -0.14
C LEU A 258 29.30 17.30 1.36
N GLY A 259 28.95 16.37 2.24
CA GLY A 259 28.87 16.58 3.69
C GLY A 259 27.58 17.28 4.15
N SER A 260 26.61 17.48 3.24
CA SER A 260 25.29 18.01 3.58
C SER A 260 24.44 16.92 4.23
N THR A 261 23.79 17.26 5.34
CA THR A 261 22.97 16.32 6.11
C THR A 261 21.51 16.79 6.13
N LYS A 262 20.58 15.87 5.86
CA LYS A 262 19.14 16.07 6.03
C LYS A 262 18.56 14.96 6.90
N SER A 263 17.57 15.28 7.73
CA SER A 263 16.85 14.25 8.46
C SER A 263 15.74 13.62 7.63
N LEU A 264 15.25 12.44 8.04
CA LEU A 264 14.08 11.81 7.42
C LEU A 264 12.85 12.74 7.47
N TYR A 265 12.74 13.54 8.53
CA TYR A 265 11.71 14.56 8.63
C TYR A 265 11.85 15.63 7.54
N ASP A 266 13.06 16.18 7.34
CA ASP A 266 13.29 17.25 6.37
C ASP A 266 13.05 16.77 4.92
N LEU A 267 13.40 15.52 4.63
CA LEU A 267 13.23 14.91 3.32
C LEU A 267 11.75 14.76 2.95
N PHE A 268 10.91 14.28 3.87
CA PHE A 268 9.52 13.94 3.56
C PHE A 268 8.54 15.10 3.79
N THR A 269 8.88 16.10 4.62
CA THR A 269 8.06 17.32 4.75
C THR A 269 8.26 18.32 3.63
N ALA A 270 9.39 18.27 2.92
CA ALA A 270 9.62 19.11 1.74
C ALA A 270 8.74 18.72 0.53
N VAL A 271 8.15 17.51 0.54
CA VAL A 271 7.47 16.91 -0.62
C VAL A 271 5.93 17.02 -0.55
N ASP A 272 5.39 17.70 0.48
CA ASP A 272 3.96 18.04 0.68
C ASP A 272 2.90 16.90 0.60
N GLU A 273 3.26 15.67 0.23
CA GLU A 273 2.27 14.60 -0.03
C GLU A 273 2.64 13.19 0.46
N SER A 274 3.75 12.98 1.17
CA SER A 274 4.10 11.64 1.67
C SER A 274 4.76 11.64 3.04
N SER A 275 4.15 10.93 3.99
CA SER A 275 4.86 10.48 5.20
C SER A 275 5.88 9.40 4.83
N PRO A 276 7.03 9.34 5.53
CA PRO A 276 8.00 8.26 5.32
C PRO A 276 7.35 6.92 5.65
N ILE A 277 7.66 5.91 4.84
CA ILE A 277 7.24 4.54 5.11
C ILE A 277 8.05 4.02 6.31
N SER A 278 7.44 3.19 7.15
CA SER A 278 8.12 2.58 8.29
C SER A 278 9.41 1.88 7.86
N HIS A 279 10.43 1.92 8.73
CA HIS A 279 11.73 1.29 8.51
C HIS A 279 12.54 1.81 7.31
N SER A 280 12.19 2.96 6.71
CA SER A 280 12.97 3.53 5.58
C SER A 280 14.44 3.82 5.93
N SER A 281 14.75 4.07 7.20
CA SER A 281 16.12 4.27 7.70
C SER A 281 16.88 2.97 7.99
N GLU A 282 16.24 1.81 7.85
CA GLU A 282 16.82 0.49 8.11
C GLU A 282 17.21 -0.24 6.81
N GLU A 283 17.04 0.41 5.66
CA GLU A 283 17.35 -0.12 4.33
C GLU A 283 18.86 -0.15 4.05
N ASN A 284 19.30 -1.10 3.21
CA ASN A 284 20.72 -1.38 3.00
C ASN A 284 21.48 -0.24 2.33
N ALA A 285 20.99 0.25 1.17
CA ALA A 285 21.67 1.29 0.42
C ALA A 285 21.91 2.57 1.24
N PRO A 286 20.93 3.13 1.96
CA PRO A 286 21.17 4.26 2.86
C PRO A 286 22.21 3.99 3.95
N LYS A 287 22.16 2.82 4.62
CA LYS A 287 23.14 2.45 5.66
C LYS A 287 24.56 2.40 5.11
N LEU A 288 24.74 1.74 3.96
CA LEU A 288 26.04 1.59 3.30
C LEU A 288 26.62 2.93 2.86
N LEU A 289 25.82 3.77 2.20
CA LEU A 289 26.25 5.10 1.77
C LEU A 289 26.59 6.00 2.96
N GLN A 290 25.79 5.95 4.02
CA GLN A 290 26.01 6.73 5.23
C GLN A 290 27.35 6.37 5.89
N ALA A 291 27.67 5.07 5.98
CA ALA A 291 28.94 4.59 6.48
C ALA A 291 30.10 5.00 5.56
N ALA A 292 29.96 4.82 4.25
CA ALA A 292 30.98 5.22 3.27
C ALA A 292 31.34 6.70 3.39
N PHE A 293 30.34 7.59 3.45
CA PHE A 293 30.59 9.02 3.59
C PHE A 293 31.20 9.40 4.93
N LYS A 294 30.75 8.81 6.05
CA LYS A 294 31.37 9.03 7.37
C LYS A 294 32.83 8.60 7.42
N MET A 295 33.19 7.55 6.68
CA MET A 295 34.55 7.01 6.59
C MET A 295 35.41 7.71 5.51
N GLY A 296 34.84 8.65 4.74
CA GLY A 296 35.53 9.30 3.62
C GLY A 296 35.87 8.36 2.46
N LEU A 297 35.05 7.33 2.26
CA LEU A 297 35.16 6.35 1.17
C LEU A 297 34.36 6.80 -0.06
N ILE A 298 34.86 6.47 -1.24
CA ILE A 298 34.19 6.77 -2.52
C ILE A 298 33.35 5.55 -2.93
N PRO A 299 32.01 5.67 -3.02
CA PRO A 299 31.16 4.58 -3.48
C PRO A 299 31.36 4.33 -4.98
N LEU A 300 31.41 3.05 -5.37
CA LEU A 300 31.66 2.62 -6.76
C LEU A 300 30.51 1.79 -7.33
N ALA A 301 30.03 0.79 -6.61
CA ALA A 301 28.93 -0.06 -7.06
C ALA A 301 28.13 -0.63 -5.90
N LEU A 302 26.81 -0.70 -6.07
CA LEU A 302 25.86 -1.26 -5.11
C LEU A 302 25.40 -2.64 -5.57
N GLY A 303 25.20 -3.55 -4.62
CA GLY A 303 24.56 -4.84 -4.84
C GLY A 303 23.68 -5.18 -3.64
N GLU A 304 22.44 -5.60 -3.88
CA GLU A 304 21.58 -6.15 -2.83
C GLU A 304 21.04 -7.51 -3.25
N PHE A 305 20.93 -8.43 -2.29
CA PHE A 305 20.43 -9.78 -2.53
C PHE A 305 19.61 -10.29 -1.36
N TRP A 306 18.69 -11.20 -1.65
CA TRP A 306 17.90 -11.87 -0.62
C TRP A 306 18.57 -13.13 -0.12
N TRP A 307 18.57 -13.33 1.19
CA TRP A 307 19.14 -14.50 1.83
C TRP A 307 18.15 -15.16 2.79
N GLY A 308 17.62 -16.30 2.38
CA GLY A 308 16.79 -17.18 3.23
C GLY A 308 15.43 -17.46 2.61
N ALA A 309 14.50 -17.96 3.41
CA ALA A 309 13.12 -18.19 2.98
C ALA A 309 12.41 -16.88 2.63
N SER A 310 11.44 -16.96 1.71
CA SER A 310 10.55 -15.83 1.43
C SER A 310 9.57 -15.62 2.59
N PRO A 311 9.29 -14.38 3.01
CA PRO A 311 8.17 -14.10 3.90
C PRO A 311 6.88 -14.60 3.25
N TYR A 312 5.87 -14.99 4.06
CA TYR A 312 4.65 -15.56 3.52
C TYR A 312 3.89 -14.57 2.63
N GLU A 313 3.82 -13.30 3.00
CA GLU A 313 3.07 -12.31 2.24
C GLU A 313 3.79 -11.93 0.94
N GLN A 314 5.13 -11.96 0.94
CA GLN A 314 5.96 -11.50 -0.17
C GLN A 314 6.53 -12.66 -0.99
N ILE A 315 7.22 -12.34 -2.08
CA ILE A 315 7.96 -13.31 -2.89
C ILE A 315 9.39 -12.82 -3.04
N ARG A 316 10.32 -13.59 -2.47
CA ARG A 316 11.76 -13.41 -2.58
C ARG A 316 12.43 -14.75 -2.89
N GLN A 317 13.47 -14.70 -3.70
CA GLN A 317 14.22 -15.87 -4.14
C GLN A 317 15.58 -15.84 -3.45
N HIS A 318 15.94 -16.92 -2.76
CA HIS A 318 17.24 -17.05 -2.10
C HIS A 318 18.39 -16.83 -3.11
N LYS A 319 19.41 -16.05 -2.72
CA LYS A 319 20.56 -15.61 -3.53
C LYS A 319 20.23 -14.69 -4.72
N ASN A 320 18.96 -14.35 -4.94
CA ASN A 320 18.59 -13.45 -6.02
C ASN A 320 18.88 -11.99 -5.69
N VAL A 321 19.16 -11.20 -6.73
CA VAL A 321 19.51 -9.79 -6.63
C VAL A 321 18.27 -8.93 -6.71
N TYR A 322 18.23 -7.86 -5.91
CA TYR A 322 17.13 -6.89 -5.88
C TYR A 322 17.64 -5.46 -6.02
N PRO A 323 16.89 -4.56 -6.69
CA PRO A 323 17.19 -3.14 -6.66
C PRO A 323 16.85 -2.54 -5.29
N ALA A 324 17.41 -1.37 -5.01
CA ALA A 324 17.00 -0.59 -3.85
C ALA A 324 15.51 -0.24 -3.95
N CYS A 325 14.83 -0.30 -2.81
CA CYS A 325 13.40 -0.03 -2.75
C CYS A 325 13.08 1.41 -3.20
N GLN A 326 12.23 1.56 -4.23
CA GLN A 326 11.76 2.87 -4.67
C GLN A 326 10.83 3.52 -3.64
N SER A 327 9.90 2.78 -3.03
CA SER A 327 8.91 3.36 -2.12
C SER A 327 9.52 3.96 -0.84
N LYS A 328 10.55 3.32 -0.27
CA LYS A 328 11.19 3.72 0.99
C LYS A 328 12.41 4.62 0.79
N CYS A 329 13.21 4.34 -0.23
CA CYS A 329 14.54 4.94 -0.36
C CYS A 329 14.61 6.09 -1.36
N PHE A 330 13.55 6.40 -2.12
CA PHE A 330 13.66 7.38 -3.22
C PHE A 330 14.18 8.74 -2.76
N GLU A 331 13.46 9.42 -1.86
CA GLU A 331 13.84 10.75 -1.33
C GLU A 331 15.18 10.73 -0.59
N ILE A 332 15.47 9.64 0.12
CA ILE A 332 16.73 9.46 0.85
C ILE A 332 17.91 9.39 -0.12
N LEU A 333 17.82 8.52 -1.13
CA LEU A 333 18.89 8.30 -2.09
C LEU A 333 19.04 9.47 -3.06
N GLU A 334 17.96 10.20 -3.38
CA GLU A 334 18.05 11.44 -4.15
C GLU A 334 18.97 12.46 -3.45
N HIS A 335 18.81 12.64 -2.13
CA HIS A 335 19.71 13.48 -1.35
C HIS A 335 21.12 12.89 -1.23
N MET A 336 21.25 11.61 -0.88
CA MET A 336 22.55 10.99 -0.61
C MET A 336 23.45 10.87 -1.85
N LEU A 337 22.85 10.69 -3.03
CA LEU A 337 23.55 10.57 -4.31
C LEU A 337 23.72 11.91 -5.03
N GLU A 338 23.31 13.03 -4.43
CA GLU A 338 23.53 14.37 -4.98
C GLU A 338 25.03 14.60 -5.25
N GLY A 339 25.36 14.96 -6.50
CA GLY A 339 26.74 15.18 -6.95
C GLY A 339 27.53 13.89 -7.25
N ILE A 340 26.87 12.74 -7.35
CA ILE A 340 27.44 11.48 -7.84
C ILE A 340 26.93 11.23 -9.27
N GLU A 341 27.85 10.97 -10.20
CA GLU A 341 27.51 10.53 -11.54
C GLU A 341 26.96 9.11 -11.49
N LEU A 342 25.74 8.92 -12.01
CA LEU A 342 25.04 7.63 -12.01
C LEU A 342 25.07 7.01 -13.40
N ASP A 343 24.98 5.68 -13.46
CA ASP A 343 24.63 4.97 -14.68
C ASP A 343 23.30 5.48 -15.26
N ASP A 344 23.12 5.26 -16.57
CA ASP A 344 21.91 5.69 -17.27
C ASP A 344 20.63 5.20 -16.59
N ASN A 345 19.68 6.11 -16.43
CA ASN A 345 18.38 5.80 -15.85
C ASN A 345 17.57 4.91 -16.80
N SER A 346 17.69 3.61 -16.58
CA SER A 346 17.01 2.56 -17.35
C SER A 346 15.49 2.68 -17.30
N LEU A 347 14.90 3.36 -16.30
CA LEU A 347 13.45 3.58 -16.21
C LEU A 347 12.92 4.57 -17.27
N LYS A 348 13.79 5.34 -17.91
CA LYS A 348 13.44 6.28 -18.99
C LYS A 348 13.66 5.71 -20.39
N GLN A 349 14.26 4.53 -20.50
CA GLN A 349 14.43 3.87 -21.79
C GLN A 349 13.05 3.42 -22.29
N THR A 350 12.74 3.69 -23.56
CA THR A 350 11.47 3.28 -24.19
C THR A 350 11.67 1.96 -24.92
N PRO A 351 11.36 0.79 -24.31
CA PRO A 351 11.73 -0.52 -24.87
C PRO A 351 10.90 -0.87 -26.12
N SER A 352 9.95 -0.02 -26.48
CA SER A 352 9.01 -0.17 -27.58
C SER A 352 9.38 0.60 -28.85
N TYR A 353 10.42 1.44 -28.82
CA TYR A 353 10.74 2.36 -29.92
C TYR A 353 10.84 1.67 -31.29
N GLU A 354 11.32 0.42 -31.34
CA GLU A 354 11.51 -0.35 -32.59
C GLU A 354 10.51 -1.51 -32.76
N LYS A 355 9.47 -1.59 -31.93
CA LYS A 355 8.54 -2.72 -31.96
C LYS A 355 7.31 -2.39 -32.79
N ASP A 356 6.96 -3.26 -33.73
CA ASP A 356 5.68 -3.17 -34.44
C ASP A 356 4.52 -3.68 -33.57
N LEU A 357 3.35 -3.08 -33.73
CA LEU A 357 2.11 -3.52 -33.09
C LEU A 357 1.23 -4.21 -34.12
N GLU A 358 1.23 -5.53 -34.09
CA GLU A 358 0.44 -6.37 -35.00
C GLU A 358 -1.06 -6.27 -34.66
N ILE A 359 -1.88 -5.98 -35.68
CA ILE A 359 -3.35 -6.07 -35.60
C ILE A 359 -3.77 -7.46 -36.08
N VAL A 360 -4.39 -8.22 -35.19
CA VAL A 360 -4.86 -9.60 -35.44
C VAL A 360 -6.25 -9.57 -36.05
N TYR A 361 -7.08 -8.61 -35.62
CA TYR A 361 -8.44 -8.42 -36.11
C TYR A 361 -8.86 -6.97 -35.90
N GLU A 362 -9.58 -6.40 -36.85
CA GLU A 362 -10.18 -5.07 -36.72
C GLU A 362 -11.53 -5.02 -37.46
N ASP A 363 -12.51 -4.36 -36.85
CA ASP A 363 -13.77 -3.95 -37.47
C ASP A 363 -14.22 -2.58 -36.93
N GLU A 364 -15.46 -2.19 -37.20
CA GLU A 364 -16.01 -0.89 -36.77
C GLU A 364 -16.13 -0.74 -35.23
N ALA A 365 -16.13 -1.84 -34.48
CA ALA A 365 -16.39 -1.88 -33.06
C ALA A 365 -15.15 -2.19 -32.22
N ILE A 366 -14.34 -3.15 -32.64
CA ILE A 366 -13.22 -3.68 -31.85
C ILE A 366 -11.93 -3.81 -32.66
N VAL A 367 -10.80 -3.79 -31.93
CA VAL A 367 -9.48 -4.10 -32.46
C VAL A 367 -8.82 -5.12 -31.53
N ILE A 368 -8.30 -6.21 -32.09
CA ILE A 368 -7.48 -7.19 -31.39
C ILE A 368 -6.04 -7.01 -31.84
N VAL A 369 -5.13 -6.85 -30.89
CA VAL A 369 -3.69 -6.73 -31.16
C VAL A 369 -2.93 -7.87 -30.53
N ASN A 370 -1.82 -8.26 -31.17
CA ASN A 370 -0.80 -9.09 -30.55
C ASN A 370 0.25 -8.16 -29.94
N LYS A 371 0.14 -7.90 -28.64
CA LYS A 371 1.05 -6.99 -27.95
C LYS A 371 2.42 -7.67 -27.77
N PRO A 372 3.53 -7.09 -28.24
CA PRO A 372 4.86 -7.61 -27.93
C PRO A 372 5.19 -7.50 -26.43
N ALA A 373 6.14 -8.31 -25.97
CA ALA A 373 6.73 -8.19 -24.63
C ALA A 373 7.51 -6.86 -24.49
N GLU A 374 7.71 -6.40 -23.26
CA GLU A 374 8.33 -5.10 -22.95
C GLU A 374 7.67 -3.94 -23.71
N PHE A 375 6.32 -3.90 -23.69
CA PHE A 375 5.52 -2.83 -24.28
C PHE A 375 4.30 -2.52 -23.41
N LEU A 376 4.10 -1.24 -23.07
CA LEU A 376 3.02 -0.82 -22.19
C LEU A 376 1.65 -0.96 -22.85
N SER A 377 0.65 -1.45 -22.10
CA SER A 377 -0.75 -1.42 -22.54
C SER A 377 -1.32 0.01 -22.53
N VAL A 378 -0.94 0.80 -21.53
CA VAL A 378 -1.38 2.19 -21.27
C VAL A 378 -0.16 3.05 -20.93
N PRO A 379 -0.16 4.36 -21.22
CA PRO A 379 0.98 5.23 -20.94
C PRO A 379 1.33 5.21 -19.44
N GLY A 380 2.63 5.13 -19.13
CA GLY A 380 3.17 5.19 -17.78
C GLY A 380 3.59 6.60 -17.37
N LYS A 381 4.25 6.71 -16.21
CA LYS A 381 4.75 8.00 -15.67
C LYS A 381 5.87 8.59 -16.52
N PHE A 382 6.80 7.75 -16.99
CA PHE A 382 8.00 8.19 -17.73
C PHE A 382 7.97 7.83 -19.22
N ILE A 383 7.19 6.81 -19.60
CA ILE A 383 7.11 6.29 -20.97
C ILE A 383 5.66 6.45 -21.44
N THR A 384 5.44 7.22 -22.49
CA THR A 384 4.10 7.51 -23.04
C THR A 384 3.73 6.61 -24.22
N ASP A 385 4.71 6.02 -24.89
CA ASP A 385 4.46 5.05 -25.96
C ASP A 385 3.85 3.77 -25.38
N SER A 386 2.71 3.37 -25.94
CA SER A 386 1.88 2.26 -25.45
C SER A 386 0.93 1.79 -26.54
N VAL A 387 0.31 0.61 -26.35
CA VAL A 387 -0.77 0.15 -27.24
C VAL A 387 -1.87 1.19 -27.34
N GLN A 388 -2.31 1.76 -26.21
CA GLN A 388 -3.35 2.78 -26.19
C GLN A 388 -3.01 3.99 -27.06
N THR A 389 -1.79 4.53 -26.92
CA THR A 389 -1.39 5.75 -27.65
C THR A 389 -1.23 5.48 -29.15
N ARG A 390 -0.69 4.31 -29.53
CA ARG A 390 -0.58 3.93 -30.95
C ARG A 390 -1.94 3.65 -31.60
N ILE A 391 -2.83 2.93 -30.91
CA ILE A 391 -4.19 2.68 -31.42
C ILE A 391 -5.00 3.97 -31.50
N LYS A 392 -4.87 4.90 -30.54
CA LYS A 392 -5.53 6.21 -30.64
C LYS A 392 -5.03 7.04 -31.83
N ALA A 393 -3.74 6.96 -32.16
CA ALA A 393 -3.19 7.62 -33.34
C ALA A 393 -3.73 7.03 -34.65
N ARG A 394 -3.90 5.70 -34.71
CA ARG A 394 -4.48 5.01 -35.88
C ARG A 394 -5.99 5.25 -36.02
N TYR A 395 -6.70 5.39 -34.90
CA TYR A 395 -8.15 5.58 -34.83
C TYR A 395 -8.52 6.89 -34.11
N PRO A 396 -8.25 8.06 -34.72
CA PRO A 396 -8.49 9.35 -34.07
C PRO A 396 -9.98 9.57 -33.73
N GLU A 397 -10.88 9.06 -34.57
CA GLU A 397 -12.33 9.19 -34.44
C GLU A 397 -12.97 8.27 -33.39
N ALA A 398 -12.20 7.38 -32.74
CA ALA A 398 -12.72 6.53 -31.67
C ALA A 398 -13.32 7.38 -30.53
N THR A 399 -14.60 7.14 -30.23
CA THR A 399 -15.42 7.98 -29.34
C THR A 399 -15.43 7.54 -27.88
N GLY A 400 -15.01 6.30 -27.60
CA GLY A 400 -14.97 5.71 -26.26
C GLY A 400 -13.57 5.51 -25.70
N PRO A 401 -13.45 5.06 -24.44
CA PRO A 401 -12.18 4.55 -23.94
C PRO A 401 -11.74 3.37 -24.81
N LEU A 402 -10.49 3.39 -25.27
CA LEU A 402 -9.94 2.30 -26.07
C LEU A 402 -9.70 1.03 -25.24
N ILE A 403 -9.39 1.21 -23.95
CA ILE A 403 -8.91 0.16 -23.08
C ILE A 403 -10.05 -0.40 -22.23
N VAL A 404 -10.24 -1.73 -22.30
CA VAL A 404 -11.19 -2.48 -21.45
C VAL A 404 -10.48 -3.42 -20.48
N HIS A 405 -9.27 -3.86 -20.82
CA HIS A 405 -8.38 -4.65 -19.97
C HIS A 405 -6.92 -4.36 -20.33
N ARG A 406 -5.96 -4.87 -19.54
CA ARG A 406 -4.53 -4.60 -19.72
C ARG A 406 -3.71 -5.86 -19.55
N LEU A 407 -2.61 -5.92 -20.29
CA LEU A 407 -1.49 -6.82 -20.03
C LEU A 407 -0.35 -6.05 -19.35
N ASP A 408 0.42 -6.74 -18.52
CA ASP A 408 1.64 -6.16 -17.96
C ASP A 408 2.64 -5.83 -19.08
N MET A 409 3.56 -4.90 -18.82
CA MET A 409 4.54 -4.45 -19.81
C MET A 409 5.29 -5.62 -20.45
N SER A 410 5.79 -6.52 -19.61
CA SER A 410 6.58 -7.70 -20.01
C SER A 410 5.75 -8.84 -20.60
N THR A 411 4.44 -8.87 -20.37
CA THR A 411 3.55 -9.92 -20.88
C THR A 411 3.22 -9.69 -22.34
N SER A 412 3.35 -10.71 -23.19
CA SER A 412 2.99 -10.62 -24.62
C SER A 412 1.58 -11.18 -24.89
N GLY A 413 1.04 -10.97 -26.09
CA GLY A 413 -0.15 -11.65 -26.59
C GLY A 413 -1.38 -10.78 -26.78
N LEU A 414 -2.54 -11.44 -26.88
CA LEU A 414 -3.81 -10.87 -27.29
C LEU A 414 -4.33 -9.80 -26.32
N LEU A 415 -4.61 -8.62 -26.86
CA LEU A 415 -5.28 -7.53 -26.15
C LEU A 415 -6.43 -7.00 -27.01
N VAL A 416 -7.62 -6.82 -26.41
CA VAL A 416 -8.81 -6.28 -27.08
C VAL A 416 -8.97 -4.82 -26.70
N LEU A 417 -9.21 -4.01 -27.71
CA LEU A 417 -9.51 -2.59 -27.63
C LEU A 417 -10.88 -2.32 -28.27
N THR A 418 -11.53 -1.25 -27.82
CA THR A 418 -12.88 -0.88 -28.25
C THR A 418 -12.88 0.50 -28.89
N LEU A 419 -13.46 0.65 -30.08
CA LEU A 419 -13.43 1.90 -30.84
C LEU A 419 -14.56 2.87 -30.45
N THR A 420 -15.63 2.38 -29.84
CA THR A 420 -16.79 3.19 -29.45
C THR A 420 -17.11 3.07 -27.96
N ALA A 421 -17.73 4.12 -27.38
CA ALA A 421 -18.11 4.12 -25.97
C ALA A 421 -19.13 3.03 -25.62
N GLU A 422 -20.05 2.73 -26.55
CA GLU A 422 -21.03 1.66 -26.39
C GLU A 422 -20.35 0.28 -26.37
N THR A 423 -19.43 0.04 -27.31
CA THR A 423 -18.64 -1.20 -27.37
C THR A 423 -17.82 -1.38 -26.10
N ASN A 424 -17.17 -0.31 -25.61
CA ASN A 424 -16.42 -0.34 -24.35
C ASN A 424 -17.31 -0.81 -23.18
N LYS A 425 -18.49 -0.21 -23.02
CA LYS A 425 -19.43 -0.55 -21.95
C LYS A 425 -19.86 -2.02 -22.01
N GLN A 426 -20.15 -2.54 -23.19
CA GLN A 426 -20.60 -3.92 -23.38
C GLN A 426 -19.46 -4.94 -23.14
N VAL A 427 -18.26 -4.69 -23.66
CA VAL A 427 -17.11 -5.57 -23.45
C VAL A 427 -16.65 -5.51 -21.99
N GLN A 428 -16.60 -4.33 -21.38
CA GLN A 428 -16.27 -4.16 -19.95
C GLN A 428 -17.25 -4.94 -19.06
N LYS A 429 -18.55 -4.93 -19.38
CA LYS A 429 -19.56 -5.73 -18.69
C LYS A 429 -19.21 -7.22 -18.72
N GLN A 430 -18.77 -7.77 -19.86
CA GLN A 430 -18.36 -9.17 -19.97
C GLN A 430 -17.13 -9.50 -19.09
N PHE A 431 -16.17 -8.58 -18.96
CA PHE A 431 -15.05 -8.74 -18.02
C PHE A 431 -15.50 -8.70 -16.55
N ILE A 432 -16.44 -7.81 -16.20
CA ILE A 432 -17.01 -7.71 -14.84
C ILE A 432 -17.78 -8.98 -14.49
N GLU A 433 -18.60 -9.47 -15.43
CA GLU A 433 -19.40 -10.70 -15.30
C GLU A 433 -18.57 -11.99 -15.44
N ARG A 434 -17.29 -11.87 -15.83
CA ARG A 434 -16.34 -12.98 -16.04
C ARG A 434 -16.82 -13.99 -17.09
N THR A 435 -17.48 -13.52 -18.13
CA THR A 435 -17.90 -14.33 -19.28
C THR A 435 -16.81 -14.42 -20.37
N VAL A 436 -15.78 -13.57 -20.28
CA VAL A 436 -14.60 -13.63 -21.14
C VAL A 436 -13.70 -14.80 -20.74
N GLU A 437 -13.43 -15.70 -21.68
CA GLU A 437 -12.46 -16.78 -21.52
C GLU A 437 -11.07 -16.29 -21.92
N LYS A 438 -10.07 -16.55 -21.08
CA LYS A 438 -8.67 -16.21 -21.32
C LYS A 438 -7.81 -17.43 -21.02
N ARG A 439 -6.84 -17.71 -21.89
CA ARG A 439 -5.80 -18.71 -21.63
C ARG A 439 -4.44 -18.08 -21.93
N TYR A 440 -3.54 -18.24 -20.99
CA TYR A 440 -2.15 -17.83 -21.09
C TYR A 440 -1.26 -19.06 -21.18
N THR A 441 -0.15 -18.95 -21.89
CA THR A 441 0.95 -19.91 -21.85
C THR A 441 2.07 -19.32 -21.00
N ALA A 442 2.58 -20.10 -20.05
CA ALA A 442 3.75 -19.72 -19.25
C ALA A 442 4.78 -20.84 -19.23
N LEU A 443 6.06 -20.47 -19.19
CA LEU A 443 7.18 -21.39 -18.94
C LEU A 443 7.70 -21.12 -17.52
N LEU A 444 7.75 -22.14 -16.67
CA LEU A 444 8.16 -22.03 -15.26
C LEU A 444 9.58 -22.56 -15.04
N GLU A 445 10.32 -21.93 -14.13
CA GLU A 445 11.71 -22.28 -13.72
C GLU A 445 11.75 -23.46 -12.75
N GLY A 446 11.28 -24.62 -13.21
CA GLY A 446 11.29 -25.85 -12.42
C GLY A 446 10.25 -26.85 -12.88
N ASN A 447 10.27 -28.02 -12.25
CA ASN A 447 9.26 -29.05 -12.45
C ASN A 447 8.19 -28.95 -11.37
N ILE A 448 6.94 -28.67 -11.75
CA ILE A 448 5.81 -28.74 -10.82
C ILE A 448 5.25 -30.17 -10.76
N GLU A 449 4.92 -30.63 -9.55
CA GLU A 449 4.46 -32.00 -9.31
C GLU A 449 3.06 -32.25 -9.86
N LEU A 450 2.14 -31.29 -9.68
CA LEU A 450 0.74 -31.41 -10.09
C LEU A 450 0.58 -31.23 -11.60
N ASN A 451 -0.32 -32.00 -12.22
CA ASN A 451 -0.65 -31.87 -13.64
C ASN A 451 -1.68 -30.76 -13.93
N ASP A 452 -2.55 -30.46 -12.97
CA ASP A 452 -3.55 -29.40 -13.07
C ASP A 452 -4.01 -29.02 -11.65
N GLY A 453 -4.71 -27.89 -11.55
CA GLY A 453 -5.26 -27.45 -10.27
C GLY A 453 -5.76 -26.01 -10.28
N ILE A 454 -6.18 -25.54 -9.10
CA ILE A 454 -6.70 -24.18 -8.88
C ILE A 454 -5.89 -23.49 -7.78
N ILE A 455 -5.39 -22.30 -8.07
CA ILE A 455 -4.65 -21.45 -7.14
C ILE A 455 -5.59 -20.33 -6.68
N ASN A 456 -5.76 -20.22 -5.36
CA ASN A 456 -6.65 -19.26 -4.71
C ASN A 456 -5.88 -18.45 -3.67
N LEU A 457 -5.17 -17.42 -4.11
CA LEU A 457 -4.41 -16.54 -3.24
C LEU A 457 -4.93 -15.09 -3.40
N PRO A 458 -5.47 -14.47 -2.34
CA PRO A 458 -5.93 -13.08 -2.40
C PRO A 458 -4.74 -12.12 -2.50
N LEU A 459 -4.83 -11.13 -3.39
CA LEU A 459 -3.70 -10.26 -3.74
C LEU A 459 -3.98 -8.79 -3.41
N THR A 460 -2.94 -8.10 -2.95
CA THR A 460 -2.91 -6.65 -2.79
C THR A 460 -1.59 -6.07 -3.31
N GLY A 461 -1.56 -4.76 -3.54
CA GLY A 461 -0.33 -4.08 -3.93
C GLY A 461 0.63 -3.96 -2.75
N ASP A 462 1.91 -4.22 -3.00
CA ASP A 462 2.96 -3.96 -2.02
C ASP A 462 3.25 -2.46 -1.99
N LEU A 463 2.84 -1.79 -0.91
CA LEU A 463 3.07 -0.35 -0.74
C LEU A 463 4.56 -0.07 -0.49
N GLU A 464 5.26 -1.01 0.12
CA GLU A 464 6.66 -0.91 0.50
C GLU A 464 7.61 -1.28 -0.63
N ASP A 465 7.17 -2.02 -1.66
CA ASP A 465 8.00 -2.40 -2.81
C ASP A 465 7.21 -2.34 -4.12
N ARG A 466 6.71 -1.15 -4.48
CA ARG A 466 5.97 -0.95 -5.74
C ARG A 466 6.89 -1.17 -6.95
N PRO A 467 6.42 -1.83 -8.03
CA PRO A 467 5.04 -2.20 -8.34
C PRO A 467 4.64 -3.64 -7.94
N ARG A 468 5.39 -4.29 -7.04
CA ARG A 468 5.09 -5.67 -6.65
C ARG A 468 3.72 -5.80 -5.99
N GLN A 469 3.30 -7.05 -5.89
CA GLN A 469 2.04 -7.47 -5.31
C GLN A 469 2.37 -8.55 -4.29
N MET A 470 1.58 -8.62 -3.23
CA MET A 470 1.76 -9.55 -2.12
C MET A 470 0.47 -10.33 -1.88
N VAL A 471 0.59 -11.49 -1.22
CA VAL A 471 -0.55 -12.28 -0.73
C VAL A 471 -1.01 -11.70 0.60
N ASP A 472 -2.29 -11.37 0.72
CA ASP A 472 -2.88 -10.83 1.94
C ASP A 472 -4.29 -11.39 2.15
N HIS A 473 -4.45 -12.23 3.17
CA HIS A 473 -5.74 -12.86 3.50
C HIS A 473 -6.72 -11.92 4.22
N LYS A 474 -6.26 -10.78 4.74
CA LYS A 474 -7.08 -9.80 5.47
C LYS A 474 -7.64 -8.74 4.52
N GLN A 475 -6.80 -8.11 3.70
CA GLN A 475 -7.19 -7.00 2.82
C GLN A 475 -7.08 -7.32 1.32
N GLY A 476 -6.48 -8.46 0.96
CA GLY A 476 -6.28 -8.84 -0.43
C GLY A 476 -7.58 -9.13 -1.17
N ARG A 477 -7.62 -8.74 -2.43
CA ARG A 477 -8.75 -9.03 -3.32
C ARG A 477 -8.66 -10.47 -3.77
N LYS A 478 -9.76 -11.24 -3.67
CA LYS A 478 -9.85 -12.61 -4.17
C LYS A 478 -9.29 -12.71 -5.60
N ALA A 479 -8.35 -13.63 -5.78
CA ALA A 479 -7.77 -13.97 -7.07
C ALA A 479 -7.74 -15.49 -7.26
N GLU A 480 -8.17 -15.96 -8.43
CA GLU A 480 -8.35 -17.38 -8.75
C GLU A 480 -7.81 -17.66 -10.16
N THR A 481 -6.91 -18.65 -10.26
CA THR A 481 -6.27 -19.10 -11.50
C THR A 481 -6.38 -20.62 -11.57
N THR A 482 -6.91 -21.17 -12.65
CA THR A 482 -6.78 -22.60 -12.95
C THR A 482 -5.54 -22.82 -13.80
N PHE A 483 -4.77 -23.87 -13.57
CA PHE A 483 -3.60 -24.22 -14.37
C PHE A 483 -3.67 -25.65 -14.90
N GLN A 484 -2.96 -25.90 -15.98
CA GLN A 484 -2.78 -27.23 -16.58
C GLN A 484 -1.37 -27.34 -17.16
N VAL A 485 -0.66 -28.41 -16.83
CA VAL A 485 0.66 -28.73 -17.39
C VAL A 485 0.50 -29.26 -18.80
N ILE A 486 1.32 -28.73 -19.70
CA ILE A 486 1.38 -29.09 -21.12
C ILE A 486 2.61 -29.94 -21.40
N GLU A 487 3.76 -29.50 -20.90
CA GLU A 487 5.03 -30.17 -21.11
C GLU A 487 5.95 -29.97 -19.90
N ARG A 488 6.77 -30.97 -19.60
CA ARG A 488 7.89 -30.88 -18.66
C ARG A 488 9.17 -31.28 -19.39
N ASN A 489 10.14 -30.37 -19.45
CA ASN A 489 11.38 -30.59 -20.18
C ASN A 489 12.51 -29.73 -19.57
N ASN A 490 13.74 -30.24 -19.50
CA ASN A 490 14.92 -29.50 -19.07
C ASN A 490 14.78 -28.72 -17.75
N ASN A 491 14.14 -29.31 -16.74
CA ASN A 491 13.84 -28.65 -15.46
C ASN A 491 12.97 -27.38 -15.61
N GLN A 492 12.09 -27.38 -16.60
CA GLN A 492 11.09 -26.34 -16.84
C GLN A 492 9.74 -26.99 -17.09
N THR A 493 8.68 -26.29 -16.70
CA THR A 493 7.30 -26.73 -16.93
C THR A 493 6.56 -25.70 -17.78
N LYS A 494 6.05 -26.12 -18.93
CA LYS A 494 5.12 -25.32 -19.73
C LYS A 494 3.70 -25.56 -19.25
N VAL A 495 2.99 -24.48 -18.91
CA VAL A 495 1.63 -24.54 -18.37
C VAL A 495 0.69 -23.62 -19.14
N TYR A 496 -0.56 -24.05 -19.24
CA TYR A 496 -1.67 -23.15 -19.49
C TYR A 496 -2.21 -22.60 -18.17
N LEU A 497 -2.52 -21.30 -18.18
CA LEU A 497 -3.12 -20.58 -17.05
C LEU A 497 -4.44 -19.94 -17.51
N TYR A 498 -5.50 -20.18 -16.75
CA TYR A 498 -6.86 -19.70 -17.00
C TYR A 498 -7.28 -18.78 -15.83
N PRO A 499 -6.96 -17.47 -15.90
CA PRO A 499 -7.29 -16.54 -14.82
C PRO A 499 -8.77 -16.17 -14.84
N LYS A 500 -9.52 -16.65 -13.84
CA LYS A 500 -10.94 -16.30 -13.64
C LYS A 500 -11.12 -14.86 -13.18
N THR A 501 -10.18 -14.37 -12.39
CA THR A 501 -10.05 -12.95 -12.02
C THR A 501 -8.97 -12.27 -12.87
N GLY A 502 -8.76 -10.96 -12.70
CA GLY A 502 -7.73 -10.20 -13.40
C GLY A 502 -7.06 -9.21 -12.47
N ARG A 503 -6.38 -9.68 -11.42
CA ARG A 503 -5.60 -8.82 -10.52
C ARG A 503 -4.22 -8.54 -11.14
N THR A 504 -3.64 -7.39 -10.81
CA THR A 504 -2.29 -7.01 -11.23
C THR A 504 -1.32 -8.14 -10.87
N HIS A 505 -0.48 -8.55 -11.82
CA HIS A 505 0.52 -9.62 -11.66
C HIS A 505 -0.01 -10.97 -11.15
N GLN A 506 -1.33 -11.24 -11.24
CA GLN A 506 -1.95 -12.41 -10.63
C GLN A 506 -1.26 -13.72 -11.00
N LEU A 507 -1.03 -13.93 -12.29
CA LEU A 507 -0.42 -15.17 -12.81
C LEU A 507 1.03 -15.31 -12.31
N ARG A 508 1.79 -14.21 -12.33
CA ARG A 508 3.18 -14.16 -11.88
C ARG A 508 3.31 -14.53 -10.39
N VAL A 509 2.48 -13.90 -9.55
CA VAL A 509 2.43 -14.20 -8.10
C VAL A 509 1.95 -15.63 -7.85
N HIS A 510 0.89 -16.07 -8.50
CA HIS A 510 0.35 -17.43 -8.32
C HIS A 510 1.36 -18.52 -8.73
N CYS A 511 2.19 -18.27 -9.74
CA CYS A 511 3.26 -19.19 -10.10
C CYS A 511 4.39 -19.17 -9.05
N ALA A 512 4.90 -17.99 -8.72
CA ALA A 512 6.10 -17.86 -7.89
C ALA A 512 5.89 -18.10 -6.38
N HIS A 513 4.69 -17.82 -5.85
CA HIS A 513 4.42 -17.88 -4.42
C HIS A 513 4.47 -19.31 -3.88
N GLN A 514 4.98 -19.49 -2.65
CA GLN A 514 5.14 -20.79 -2.01
C GLN A 514 3.83 -21.57 -1.79
N ALA A 515 2.72 -20.87 -1.55
CA ALA A 515 1.38 -21.47 -1.48
C ALA A 515 0.65 -21.55 -2.85
N GLY A 516 1.35 -21.19 -3.93
CA GLY A 516 0.90 -21.29 -5.32
C GLY A 516 1.55 -22.49 -6.01
N LEU A 517 2.25 -22.26 -7.12
CA LEU A 517 3.06 -23.30 -7.77
C LEU A 517 4.50 -23.37 -7.21
N ASN A 518 4.88 -22.43 -6.35
CA ASN A 518 6.24 -22.30 -5.81
C ASN A 518 7.34 -22.38 -6.89
N THR A 519 7.03 -21.92 -8.11
CA THR A 519 7.90 -22.03 -9.28
C THR A 519 7.68 -20.79 -10.14
N PRO A 520 8.59 -19.79 -10.13
CA PRO A 520 8.41 -18.55 -10.85
C PRO A 520 8.42 -18.76 -12.38
N ILE A 521 7.87 -17.79 -13.10
CA ILE A 521 7.90 -17.77 -14.57
C ILE A 521 9.32 -17.44 -15.03
N VAL A 522 9.81 -18.13 -16.06
CA VAL A 522 11.14 -17.88 -16.64
C VAL A 522 11.29 -16.43 -17.06
N GLY A 523 12.35 -15.80 -16.56
CA GLY A 523 12.68 -14.41 -16.85
C GLY A 523 11.80 -13.37 -16.16
N ASP A 524 11.03 -13.76 -15.13
CA ASP A 524 10.27 -12.82 -14.31
C ASP A 524 11.21 -11.99 -13.42
N ASP A 525 11.41 -10.74 -13.81
CA ASP A 525 12.29 -9.76 -13.15
C ASP A 525 11.83 -9.32 -11.75
N LEU A 526 10.55 -9.54 -11.43
CA LEU A 526 10.02 -9.22 -10.11
C LEU A 526 10.03 -10.47 -9.23
N TYR A 527 9.33 -11.52 -9.63
CA TYR A 527 9.00 -12.65 -8.74
C TYR A 527 9.92 -13.87 -8.91
N GLY A 528 10.81 -13.84 -9.91
CA GLY A 528 11.77 -14.90 -10.21
C GLY A 528 13.16 -14.34 -10.48
N PHE A 529 13.86 -14.97 -11.43
CA PHE A 529 15.18 -14.55 -11.88
C PHE A 529 15.06 -13.78 -13.18
N LYS A 530 15.73 -12.62 -13.26
CA LYS A 530 15.71 -11.76 -14.44
C LYS A 530 16.33 -12.50 -15.64
N GLY A 531 15.60 -12.53 -16.75
CA GLY A 531 16.04 -13.13 -18.01
C GLY A 531 15.98 -12.13 -19.16
N THR A 532 16.03 -12.64 -20.39
CA THR A 532 15.88 -11.81 -21.60
C THR A 532 14.46 -11.28 -21.80
N ARG A 533 13.45 -12.04 -21.36
CA ARG A 533 12.03 -11.67 -21.37
C ARG A 533 11.24 -12.47 -20.33
N LEU A 534 10.06 -11.96 -20.00
CA LEU A 534 9.05 -12.75 -19.30
C LEU A 534 8.42 -13.78 -20.26
N HIS A 535 8.46 -15.06 -19.88
CA HIS A 535 7.83 -16.16 -20.61
C HIS A 535 6.37 -16.33 -20.20
N LEU A 536 5.59 -15.26 -20.40
CA LEU A 536 4.14 -15.23 -20.21
C LEU A 536 3.48 -14.63 -21.46
N HIS A 537 2.55 -15.38 -22.04
CA HIS A 537 1.88 -15.02 -23.28
C HIS A 537 0.37 -15.20 -23.18
N ALA A 538 -0.41 -14.15 -23.45
CA ALA A 538 -1.86 -14.17 -23.55
C ALA A 538 -2.28 -14.78 -24.89
N GLY A 539 -2.17 -16.10 -25.02
CA GLY A 539 -2.32 -16.78 -26.31
C GLY A 539 -3.76 -16.91 -26.79
N TYR A 540 -4.76 -16.91 -25.89
CA TYR A 540 -6.16 -17.11 -26.32
C TYR A 540 -7.14 -16.20 -25.57
N LEU A 541 -8.08 -15.66 -26.34
CA LEU A 541 -9.13 -14.75 -25.88
C LEU A 541 -10.45 -15.07 -26.59
N LYS A 542 -11.52 -15.25 -25.82
CA LYS A 542 -12.86 -15.51 -26.36
C LYS A 542 -13.93 -14.75 -25.59
N PHE A 543 -14.84 -14.13 -26.33
CA PHE A 543 -15.92 -13.29 -25.80
C PHE A 543 -17.05 -13.13 -26.82
N ARG A 544 -18.18 -12.53 -26.42
CA ARG A 544 -19.25 -12.17 -27.37
C ARG A 544 -18.96 -10.83 -28.01
N HIS A 545 -18.96 -10.80 -29.33
CA HIS A 545 -18.80 -9.58 -30.09
C HIS A 545 -19.89 -8.56 -29.71
N PRO A 546 -19.54 -7.30 -29.38
CA PRO A 546 -20.49 -6.32 -28.83
C PRO A 546 -21.64 -5.98 -29.79
N VAL A 547 -21.36 -5.83 -31.09
CA VAL A 547 -22.40 -5.48 -32.08
C VAL A 547 -23.21 -6.70 -32.52
N THR A 548 -22.57 -7.77 -32.99
CA THR A 548 -23.26 -8.94 -33.56
C THR A 548 -23.80 -9.91 -32.50
N ASN A 549 -23.33 -9.83 -31.25
CA ASN A 549 -23.63 -10.75 -30.15
C ASN A 549 -23.24 -12.24 -30.43
N VAL A 550 -22.47 -12.48 -31.49
CA VAL A 550 -21.89 -13.77 -31.85
C VAL A 550 -20.60 -13.98 -31.05
N GLU A 551 -20.35 -15.22 -30.66
CA GLU A 551 -19.12 -15.60 -29.97
C GLU A 551 -17.94 -15.56 -30.93
N VAL A 552 -16.86 -14.88 -30.53
CA VAL A 552 -15.61 -14.77 -31.28
C VAL A 552 -14.45 -15.24 -30.42
N SER A 553 -13.49 -15.92 -31.04
CA SER A 553 -12.29 -16.43 -30.38
C SER A 553 -11.05 -16.14 -31.22
N PHE A 554 -9.98 -15.75 -30.55
CA PHE A 554 -8.67 -15.48 -31.13
C PHE A 554 -7.64 -16.35 -30.43
N ASP A 555 -6.75 -16.98 -31.19
CA ASP A 555 -5.69 -17.85 -30.69
C ASP A 555 -4.37 -17.53 -31.42
N ILE A 556 -3.31 -17.33 -30.66
CA ILE A 556 -1.93 -17.08 -31.10
C ILE A 556 -1.01 -17.94 -30.26
N GLU A 557 -0.16 -18.72 -30.92
CA GLU A 557 0.83 -19.56 -30.25
C GLU A 557 1.93 -18.72 -29.59
N SER A 558 2.43 -19.19 -28.45
CA SER A 558 3.60 -18.59 -27.80
C SER A 558 4.88 -18.92 -28.55
N GLU A 559 5.83 -17.97 -28.58
CA GLU A 559 7.17 -18.14 -29.17
C GLU A 559 8.10 -19.08 -28.37
N PHE A 560 7.62 -19.59 -27.23
CA PHE A 560 8.31 -20.46 -26.29
C PHE A 560 7.39 -21.60 -25.86
#